data_AF-A0AAN8XA87-F1
#
_entry.id   AF-A0AAN8XA87-F1
#
_cell.length_a   1.000
_cell.length_b   1.000
_cell.length_c   1.000
_cell.angle_alpha   90.00
_cell.angle_beta   90.00
_cell.angle_gamma   90.00
#
_symmetry.space_group_name_H-M   'P 1'
#
loop_
_entity.id
_entity.type
_entity.pdbx_description
1 polymer ?
#
loop_
_entity_poly.entity_id
_entity_poly.type
_entity_poly.pdbx_seq_one_letter_code
_entity_poly.pdbx_strand_id
1 'polypeptide(L)'
;MNMIFDLNQFYRTPEGNWDPTNAKLILHEAAARNDSVIWQLGNEPNAYSHHFGFELSPKRGARDFQKLNRELKKMFASPALIGPDITRPKHLELSLESGQEEEQDFCQKAEKFLKSFLRHLRVNLTALTWHHYYVNGRTATVDDFISAEVLDQLSWQIPIMADLRDTYASNTPIWLTETSSAWGGGADGLSNTYVAGFLWLDKLGMAAANAIDMVARQKLIYGSYALVDPDFNPYPVSKAEHSKTYSVKERL
;
A
#
# COMPACT_ATOMS: atom_id res chain seq x y z
N MET A 1 -15.66 5.78 -10.81
CA MET A 1 -14.72 5.45 -9.73
C MET A 1 -14.70 3.94 -9.61
N ASN A 2 -13.53 3.31 -9.71
CA ASN A 2 -13.41 1.85 -9.56
C ASN A 2 -13.20 1.55 -8.07
N MET A 3 -13.93 0.59 -7.52
CA MET A 3 -13.74 0.17 -6.13
C MET A 3 -12.59 -0.84 -6.08
N ILE A 4 -11.62 -0.63 -5.20
CA ILE A 4 -10.66 -1.68 -4.83
C ILE A 4 -11.26 -2.42 -3.62
N PHE A 5 -11.35 -3.74 -3.70
CA PHE A 5 -11.91 -4.57 -2.63
C PHE A 5 -10.95 -5.70 -2.27
N ASP A 6 -10.51 -5.71 -1.01
CA ASP A 6 -9.63 -6.74 -0.48
C ASP A 6 -10.42 -7.91 0.11
N LEU A 7 -10.10 -9.11 -0.38
CA LEU A 7 -10.68 -10.36 0.08
C LEU A 7 -9.85 -10.94 1.22
N ASN A 8 -10.53 -11.58 2.17
CA ASN A 8 -9.87 -12.17 3.32
C ASN A 8 -9.03 -13.41 2.92
N GLN A 9 -7.71 -13.32 3.10
CA GLN A 9 -6.76 -14.39 2.81
C GLN A 9 -6.63 -15.42 3.95
N PHE A 10 -7.25 -15.21 5.11
CA PHE A 10 -7.14 -16.10 6.28
C PHE A 10 -8.11 -17.29 6.26
N TYR A 11 -9.10 -17.33 5.37
CA TYR A 11 -9.94 -18.52 5.22
C TYR A 11 -9.12 -19.67 4.60
N ARG A 12 -8.95 -20.76 5.34
CA ARG A 12 -8.10 -21.90 4.95
C ARG A 12 -8.87 -23.22 5.03
N THR A 13 -8.58 -24.11 4.08
CA THR A 13 -8.98 -25.53 4.18
C THR A 13 -8.10 -26.26 5.20
N PRO A 14 -8.49 -27.48 5.64
CA PRO A 14 -7.65 -28.29 6.54
C PRO A 14 -6.23 -28.56 6.00
N GLU A 15 -6.06 -28.61 4.68
CA GLU A 15 -4.76 -28.78 4.01
C GLU A 15 -3.95 -27.46 3.93
N GLY A 16 -4.50 -26.37 4.45
CA GLY A 16 -3.87 -25.05 4.49
C GLY A 16 -3.94 -24.26 3.18
N ASN A 17 -4.77 -24.65 2.22
CA ASN A 17 -5.00 -23.87 1.00
C ASN A 17 -6.00 -22.74 1.27
N TRP A 18 -5.93 -21.61 0.55
CA TRP A 18 -6.99 -20.59 0.65
C TRP A 18 -8.35 -21.15 0.25
N ASP A 19 -9.36 -20.91 1.08
CA ASP A 19 -10.75 -21.30 0.85
C ASP A 19 -11.55 -20.11 0.27
N PRO A 20 -11.94 -20.17 -1.02
CA PRO A 20 -12.65 -19.08 -1.67
C PRO A 20 -14.16 -19.10 -1.37
N THR A 21 -14.68 -19.99 -0.51
CA THR A 21 -16.13 -20.15 -0.33
C THR A 21 -16.81 -18.84 0.08
N ASN A 22 -16.26 -18.11 1.05
CA ASN A 22 -16.76 -16.80 1.43
C ASN A 22 -16.57 -15.75 0.32
N ALA A 23 -15.37 -15.71 -0.29
CA ALA A 23 -15.08 -14.77 -1.37
C ALA A 23 -16.05 -14.93 -2.55
N LYS A 24 -16.42 -16.16 -2.92
CA LYS A 24 -17.36 -16.45 -4.01
C LYS A 24 -18.74 -15.82 -3.81
N LEU A 25 -19.20 -15.67 -2.57
CA LEU A 25 -20.45 -14.98 -2.28
C LEU A 25 -20.35 -13.50 -2.69
N ILE A 26 -19.25 -12.84 -2.32
CA ILE A 26 -18.99 -11.43 -2.67
C ILE A 26 -18.82 -11.29 -4.19
N LEU A 27 -18.02 -12.17 -4.81
CA LEU A 27 -17.80 -12.16 -6.25
C LEU A 27 -19.10 -12.36 -7.04
N HIS A 28 -19.97 -13.26 -6.59
CA HIS A 28 -21.26 -13.53 -7.21
C HIS A 28 -22.17 -12.30 -7.17
N GLU A 29 -22.29 -11.65 -6.01
CA GLU A 29 -23.11 -10.44 -5.88
C GLU A 29 -22.58 -9.29 -6.73
N ALA A 30 -21.26 -9.06 -6.72
CA ALA A 30 -20.63 -8.04 -7.56
C ALA A 30 -20.84 -8.31 -9.06
N ALA A 31 -20.75 -9.58 -9.48
CA ALA A 31 -21.01 -9.97 -10.87
C ALA A 31 -22.49 -9.80 -11.25
N ALA A 32 -23.43 -10.21 -10.39
CA ALA A 32 -24.87 -10.06 -10.62
C ALA A 32 -25.30 -8.60 -10.76
N ARG A 33 -24.61 -7.69 -10.06
CA ARG A 33 -24.83 -6.24 -10.12
C ARG A 33 -24.02 -5.54 -11.21
N ASN A 34 -23.11 -6.24 -11.88
CA ASN A 34 -22.16 -5.69 -12.84
C ASN A 34 -21.29 -4.56 -12.24
N ASP A 35 -20.87 -4.73 -10.98
CA ASP A 35 -20.05 -3.75 -10.27
C ASP A 35 -18.61 -3.73 -10.83
N SER A 36 -18.03 -2.54 -11.00
CA SER A 36 -16.64 -2.37 -11.42
C SER A 36 -15.70 -2.43 -10.21
N VAL A 37 -15.11 -3.61 -10.00
CA VAL A 37 -14.26 -3.91 -8.85
C VAL A 37 -12.86 -4.37 -9.28
N ILE A 38 -11.85 -3.84 -8.61
CA ILE A 38 -10.46 -4.29 -8.66
C ILE A 38 -10.22 -5.13 -7.41
N TRP A 39 -9.81 -6.38 -7.59
CA TRP A 39 -9.73 -7.34 -6.50
C TRP A 39 -8.33 -7.42 -5.90
N GLN A 40 -8.26 -7.50 -4.57
CA GLN A 40 -7.07 -7.82 -3.78
C GLN A 40 -7.29 -9.11 -2.99
N LEU A 41 -6.21 -9.67 -2.45
CA LEU A 41 -6.28 -10.83 -1.57
C LEU A 41 -5.23 -10.75 -0.46
N GLY A 42 -5.67 -10.23 0.67
CA GLY A 42 -4.88 -10.07 1.87
C GLY A 42 -4.06 -8.79 1.89
N ASN A 43 -3.93 -8.23 3.09
CA ASN A 43 -3.20 -7.00 3.38
C ASN A 43 -1.90 -7.30 4.14
N GLU A 44 -0.74 -6.90 3.62
CA GLU A 44 0.58 -7.06 4.25
C GLU A 44 0.92 -8.51 4.67
N PRO A 45 0.84 -9.49 3.74
CA PRO A 45 1.07 -10.90 4.07
C PRO A 45 2.48 -11.19 4.60
N ASN A 46 3.46 -10.34 4.31
CA ASN A 46 4.81 -10.43 4.86
C ASN A 46 4.89 -10.10 6.36
N ALA A 47 3.82 -9.56 6.96
CA ALA A 47 3.73 -9.22 8.37
C ALA A 47 2.73 -10.11 9.15
N TYR A 48 2.08 -11.08 8.50
CA TYR A 48 1.04 -11.92 9.15
C TYR A 48 1.52 -12.68 10.38
N SER A 49 2.75 -13.20 10.36
CA SER A 49 3.28 -13.94 11.51
C SER A 49 3.37 -13.04 12.74
N HIS A 50 3.81 -11.80 12.57
CA HIS A 50 3.94 -10.83 13.66
C HIS A 50 2.58 -10.35 14.20
N HIS A 51 1.61 -10.09 13.31
CA HIS A 51 0.32 -9.52 13.71
C HIS A 51 -0.74 -10.54 14.12
N PHE A 52 -0.67 -11.76 13.58
CA PHE A 52 -1.75 -12.75 13.71
C PHE A 52 -1.26 -14.14 14.11
N GLY A 53 0.06 -14.35 14.30
CA GLY A 53 0.62 -15.68 14.54
C GLY A 53 0.40 -16.65 13.37
N PHE A 54 0.08 -16.14 12.18
CA PHE A 54 -0.21 -16.92 10.99
C PHE A 54 0.92 -16.77 9.97
N GLU A 55 1.52 -17.88 9.57
CA GLU A 55 2.59 -17.86 8.57
C GLU A 55 2.06 -18.22 7.18
N LEU A 56 2.22 -17.28 6.25
CA LEU A 56 1.95 -17.50 4.84
C LEU A 56 3.25 -17.48 4.05
N SER A 57 3.70 -18.65 3.58
CA SER A 57 4.83 -18.67 2.65
C SER A 57 4.47 -17.95 1.34
N PRO A 58 5.40 -17.21 0.71
CA PRO A 58 5.14 -16.48 -0.53
C PRO A 58 4.64 -17.37 -1.67
N LYS A 59 5.16 -18.60 -1.75
CA LYS A 59 4.71 -19.62 -2.71
C LYS A 59 3.26 -20.04 -2.51
N ARG A 60 2.78 -20.10 -1.25
CA ARG A 60 1.38 -20.38 -0.95
C ARG A 60 0.51 -19.17 -1.29
N GLY A 61 0.91 -17.96 -0.90
CA GLY A 61 0.23 -16.73 -1.32
C GLY A 61 0.07 -16.62 -2.84
N ALA A 62 1.11 -16.93 -3.61
CA ALA A 62 1.05 -16.99 -5.07
C ALA A 62 0.01 -18.00 -5.60
N ARG A 63 -0.10 -19.18 -4.98
CA ARG A 63 -1.13 -20.17 -5.32
C ARG A 63 -2.54 -19.71 -4.96
N ASP A 64 -2.68 -18.94 -3.88
CA ASP A 64 -3.96 -18.35 -3.48
C ASP A 64 -4.42 -17.33 -4.54
N PHE A 65 -3.53 -16.47 -5.03
CA PHE A 65 -3.79 -15.55 -6.14
C PHE A 65 -4.15 -16.28 -7.44
N GLN A 66 -3.47 -17.39 -7.77
CA GLN A 66 -3.85 -18.23 -8.91
C GLN A 66 -5.28 -18.78 -8.75
N LYS A 67 -5.66 -19.17 -7.54
CA LYS A 67 -7.01 -19.67 -7.24
C LYS A 67 -8.04 -18.56 -7.39
N LEU A 68 -7.78 -17.37 -6.83
CA LEU A 68 -8.66 -16.20 -6.99
C LEU A 68 -8.84 -15.84 -8.46
N ASN A 69 -7.75 -15.73 -9.23
CA ASN A 69 -7.82 -15.43 -10.66
C ASN A 69 -8.69 -16.43 -11.44
N ARG A 70 -8.64 -17.73 -11.09
CA ARG A 70 -9.53 -18.73 -11.69
C ARG A 70 -11.00 -18.53 -11.34
N GLU A 71 -11.31 -18.11 -10.12
CA GLU A 71 -12.70 -17.82 -9.72
C GLU A 71 -13.20 -16.53 -10.39
N LEU A 72 -12.38 -15.48 -10.45
CA LEU A 72 -12.70 -14.23 -11.13
C LEU A 72 -13.01 -14.45 -12.61
N LYS A 73 -12.21 -15.22 -13.34
CA LYS A 73 -12.42 -15.51 -14.76
C LYS A 73 -13.70 -16.31 -15.07
N LYS A 74 -14.35 -16.93 -14.07
CA LYS A 74 -15.65 -17.59 -14.25
C LYS A 74 -16.82 -16.59 -14.22
N MET A 75 -16.62 -15.44 -13.58
CA MET A 75 -17.69 -14.50 -13.24
C MET A 75 -17.55 -13.16 -13.98
N PHE A 76 -16.32 -12.78 -14.36
CA PHE A 76 -16.01 -11.50 -15.00
C PHE A 76 -15.28 -11.72 -16.32
N ALA A 77 -15.67 -11.00 -17.37
CA ALA A 77 -15.04 -11.07 -18.69
C ALA A 77 -13.60 -10.50 -18.70
N SER A 78 -13.33 -9.49 -17.86
CA SER A 78 -12.03 -8.84 -17.76
C SER A 78 -11.76 -8.42 -16.31
N PRO A 79 -11.48 -9.38 -15.41
CA PRO A 79 -11.25 -9.08 -14.00
C PRO A 79 -9.92 -8.34 -13.82
N ALA A 80 -9.92 -7.34 -12.95
CA ALA A 80 -8.71 -6.70 -12.47
C ALA A 80 -8.28 -7.32 -11.13
N LEU A 81 -7.02 -7.74 -11.05
CA LEU A 81 -6.43 -8.36 -9.85
C LEU A 81 -5.11 -7.66 -9.56
N ILE A 82 -4.99 -7.06 -8.38
CA ILE A 82 -3.79 -6.36 -7.92
C ILE A 82 -3.28 -7.02 -6.63
N GLY A 83 -2.01 -6.82 -6.28
CA GLY A 83 -1.39 -7.41 -5.10
C GLY A 83 0.13 -7.37 -5.16
N PRO A 84 0.84 -7.91 -4.15
CA PRO A 84 0.33 -8.60 -2.97
C PRO A 84 0.18 -7.70 -1.72
N ASP A 85 0.17 -6.37 -1.87
CA ASP A 85 -0.06 -5.41 -0.78
C ASP A 85 0.93 -5.58 0.38
N ILE A 86 2.20 -5.80 0.04
CA ILE A 86 3.29 -5.95 1.03
C ILE A 86 3.68 -4.60 1.64
N THR A 87 4.31 -4.63 2.81
CA THR A 87 4.92 -3.44 3.39
C THR A 87 6.11 -2.92 2.57
N ARG A 88 6.61 -1.73 2.91
CA ARG A 88 7.83 -1.15 2.30
C ARG A 88 9.11 -1.96 2.53
N PRO A 89 10.10 -1.85 1.62
CA PRO A 89 11.50 -2.21 1.87
C PRO A 89 12.07 -1.40 3.05
N LYS A 90 13.04 -1.95 3.78
CA LYS A 90 13.71 -1.27 4.91
C LYS A 90 15.22 -1.37 4.77
N HIS A 91 15.94 -0.28 5.03
CA HIS A 91 17.41 -0.29 5.03
C HIS A 91 17.94 -1.17 6.17
N LEU A 92 19.03 -1.89 5.87
CA LEU A 92 19.77 -2.67 6.87
C LEU A 92 20.51 -1.77 7.89
N GLU A 93 20.94 -0.58 7.47
CA GLU A 93 21.74 0.33 8.30
C GLU A 93 20.91 1.05 9.37
N LEU A 94 19.67 1.45 9.07
CA LEU A 94 18.74 2.06 10.04
C LEU A 94 18.28 1.10 11.14
N SER A 95 18.48 -0.22 10.97
CA SER A 95 18.23 -1.24 12.01
C SER A 95 19.45 -1.58 12.86
N LEU A 96 20.64 -1.08 12.53
CA LEU A 96 21.84 -1.37 13.32
C LEU A 96 21.98 -0.45 14.53
N GLU A 97 21.32 0.71 14.53
CA GLU A 97 21.32 1.63 15.69
C GLU A 97 20.59 1.04 16.92
N SER A 98 19.73 0.04 16.72
CA SER A 98 18.98 -0.67 17.77
C SER A 98 19.67 -1.96 18.26
N GLY A 99 20.78 -2.39 17.65
CA GLY A 99 21.68 -3.40 18.19
C GLY A 99 21.10 -4.83 18.35
N GLN A 100 20.02 -5.19 17.66
CA GLN A 100 19.39 -6.52 17.77
C GLN A 100 19.53 -7.34 16.49
N GLU A 101 20.18 -8.51 16.57
CA GLU A 101 20.38 -9.44 15.45
C GLU A 101 19.04 -9.94 14.83
N GLU A 102 17.93 -9.92 15.58
CA GLU A 102 16.59 -10.26 15.08
C GLU A 102 16.04 -9.25 14.05
N GLU A 103 16.58 -8.02 14.04
CA GLU A 103 16.10 -6.94 13.18
C GLU A 103 16.61 -7.07 11.74
N GLN A 104 17.74 -7.74 11.55
CA GLN A 104 18.35 -7.92 10.23
C GLN A 104 17.50 -8.83 9.31
N ASP A 105 16.80 -9.83 9.87
CA ASP A 105 15.84 -10.63 9.09
C ASP A 105 14.55 -9.84 8.80
N PHE A 106 14.16 -8.92 9.69
CA PHE A 106 12.99 -8.05 9.51
C PHE A 106 13.16 -7.06 8.35
N CYS A 107 14.36 -6.55 8.13
CA CYS A 107 14.62 -5.49 7.16
C CYS A 107 14.38 -5.87 5.69
N GLN A 108 14.37 -7.17 5.35
CA GLN A 108 14.14 -7.63 3.98
C GLN A 108 12.90 -8.51 3.82
N LYS A 109 12.01 -8.60 4.83
CA LYS A 109 10.83 -9.49 4.74
C LYS A 109 9.95 -9.16 3.54
N ALA A 110 9.73 -7.88 3.27
CA ALA A 110 8.96 -7.41 2.12
C ALA A 110 9.58 -7.87 0.79
N GLU A 111 10.86 -7.58 0.58
CA GLU A 111 11.60 -7.91 -0.66
C GLU A 111 11.70 -9.42 -0.88
N LYS A 112 12.08 -10.17 0.17
CA LYS A 112 12.17 -11.64 0.14
C LYS A 112 10.80 -12.25 -0.17
N PHE A 113 9.74 -11.73 0.45
CA PHE A 113 8.38 -12.17 0.17
C PHE A 113 8.02 -11.90 -1.28
N LEU A 114 8.16 -10.66 -1.74
CA LEU A 114 7.79 -10.27 -3.10
C LEU A 114 8.54 -11.06 -4.17
N LYS A 115 9.87 -11.17 -4.04
CA LYS A 115 10.72 -11.96 -4.94
C LYS A 115 10.21 -13.39 -5.07
N SER A 116 9.93 -14.05 -3.95
CA SER A 116 9.47 -15.43 -3.96
C SER A 116 8.02 -15.55 -4.46
N PHE A 117 7.15 -14.61 -4.10
CA PHE A 117 5.77 -14.54 -4.57
C PHE A 117 5.71 -14.41 -6.10
N LEU A 118 6.39 -13.41 -6.69
CA LEU A 118 6.37 -13.18 -8.13
C LEU A 118 6.94 -14.36 -8.92
N ARG A 119 8.02 -15.00 -8.44
CA ARG A 119 8.57 -16.23 -9.04
C ARG A 119 7.54 -17.38 -9.15
N HIS A 120 6.54 -17.40 -8.27
CA HIS A 120 5.54 -18.46 -8.22
C HIS A 120 4.16 -18.03 -8.74
N LEU A 121 3.91 -16.74 -8.96
CA LEU A 121 2.58 -16.17 -9.17
C LEU A 121 1.87 -16.74 -10.40
N ARG A 122 2.57 -16.88 -11.54
CA ARG A 122 2.03 -17.45 -12.80
C ARG A 122 0.66 -16.87 -13.22
N VAL A 123 0.35 -15.65 -12.80
CA VAL A 123 -0.79 -14.86 -13.25
C VAL A 123 -0.32 -13.44 -13.50
N ASN A 124 -0.89 -12.78 -14.50
CA ASN A 124 -0.61 -11.38 -14.78
C ASN A 124 -1.48 -10.55 -13.83
N LEU A 125 -0.83 -9.69 -13.04
CA LEU A 125 -1.53 -8.70 -12.23
C LEU A 125 -1.87 -7.49 -13.10
N THR A 126 -2.97 -6.82 -12.75
CA THR A 126 -3.27 -5.49 -13.28
C THR A 126 -2.25 -4.46 -12.78
N ALA A 127 -1.80 -4.60 -11.53
CA ALA A 127 -0.74 -3.80 -10.94
C ALA A 127 -0.08 -4.59 -9.79
N LEU A 128 1.22 -4.36 -9.62
CA LEU A 128 1.96 -4.74 -8.42
C LEU A 128 1.71 -3.70 -7.34
N THR A 129 1.38 -4.14 -6.13
CA THR A 129 0.99 -3.24 -5.03
C THR A 129 1.86 -3.40 -3.80
N TRP A 130 2.09 -2.29 -3.12
CA TRP A 130 2.81 -2.22 -1.86
C TRP A 130 2.41 -0.99 -1.07
N HIS A 131 2.76 -0.99 0.21
CA HIS A 131 2.39 0.06 1.16
C HIS A 131 3.60 0.84 1.63
N HIS A 132 3.39 2.12 1.91
CA HIS A 132 4.46 2.99 2.37
C HIS A 132 4.03 3.96 3.47
N TYR A 133 4.81 4.01 4.56
CA TYR A 133 4.70 5.01 5.61
C TYR A 133 6.12 5.40 6.04
N TYR A 134 6.36 6.69 6.26
CA TYR A 134 7.69 7.22 6.54
C TYR A 134 8.14 6.90 7.97
N VAL A 135 7.28 7.19 8.96
CA VAL A 135 7.65 7.19 10.39
C VAL A 135 6.59 6.55 11.29
N ASN A 136 6.98 6.23 12.53
CA ASN A 136 6.06 5.68 13.53
C ASN A 136 5.22 6.80 14.16
N GLY A 137 3.90 6.74 14.02
CA GLY A 137 3.00 7.77 14.56
C GLY A 137 3.07 7.94 16.09
N ARG A 138 3.57 6.93 16.81
CA ARG A 138 3.71 6.97 18.28
C ARG A 138 4.92 7.75 18.77
N THR A 139 5.94 7.92 17.94
CA THR A 139 7.23 8.50 18.34
C THR A 139 7.70 9.62 17.41
N ALA A 140 6.98 9.87 16.32
CA ALA A 140 7.34 10.90 15.36
C ALA A 140 7.28 12.30 15.97
N THR A 141 8.24 13.11 15.57
CA THR A 141 8.41 14.51 15.95
C THR A 141 8.13 15.42 14.75
N VAL A 142 8.06 16.73 14.99
CA VAL A 142 7.93 17.70 13.90
C VAL A 142 9.16 17.70 12.99
N ASP A 143 10.34 17.44 13.54
CA ASP A 143 11.61 17.41 12.79
C ASP A 143 11.60 16.27 11.78
N ASP A 144 11.02 15.12 12.11
CA ASP A 144 10.84 14.00 11.18
C ASP A 144 10.01 14.38 9.95
N PHE A 145 9.02 15.27 10.11
CA PHE A 145 8.11 15.68 9.02
C PHE A 145 8.74 16.67 8.04
N ILE A 146 9.87 17.27 8.40
CA ILE A 146 10.63 18.22 7.58
C ILE A 146 12.05 17.73 7.27
N SER A 147 12.41 16.53 7.74
CA SER A 147 13.73 15.94 7.52
C SER A 147 13.90 15.50 6.07
N ALA A 148 14.97 15.97 5.43
CA ALA A 148 15.35 15.54 4.08
C ALA A 148 15.62 14.02 4.03
N GLU A 149 16.25 13.46 5.07
CA GLU A 149 16.49 12.02 5.16
C GLU A 149 15.19 11.21 5.17
N VAL A 150 14.16 11.70 5.87
CA VAL A 150 12.84 11.06 5.88
C VAL A 150 12.18 11.17 4.51
N LEU A 151 12.20 12.35 3.89
CA LEU A 151 11.65 12.57 2.54
C LEU A 151 12.33 11.67 1.49
N ASP A 152 13.65 11.51 1.57
CA ASP A 152 14.46 10.72 0.64
C ASP A 152 14.19 9.21 0.72
N GLN A 153 13.39 8.72 1.66
CA GLN A 153 13.10 7.28 1.79
C GLN A 153 12.52 6.64 0.52
N LEU A 154 11.66 7.36 -0.22
CA LEU A 154 11.08 6.83 -1.46
C LEU A 154 12.09 6.75 -2.61
N SER A 155 13.15 7.58 -2.57
CA SER A 155 14.15 7.64 -3.65
C SER A 155 14.89 6.32 -3.85
N TRP A 156 15.06 5.55 -2.77
CA TRP A 156 15.72 4.24 -2.83
C TRP A 156 14.73 3.06 -2.74
N GLN A 157 13.57 3.23 -2.09
CA GLN A 157 12.58 2.14 -1.97
C GLN A 157 11.86 1.84 -3.29
N ILE A 158 11.54 2.88 -4.09
CA ILE A 158 10.87 2.68 -5.38
C ILE A 158 11.76 1.85 -6.34
N PRO A 159 13.06 2.18 -6.52
CA PRO A 159 13.95 1.35 -7.34
C PRO A 159 13.99 -0.12 -6.93
N ILE A 160 14.02 -0.45 -5.63
CA ILE A 160 14.01 -1.85 -5.16
C ILE A 160 12.75 -2.58 -5.65
N MET A 161 11.58 -1.95 -5.52
CA MET A 161 10.32 -2.54 -6.00
C MET A 161 10.27 -2.64 -7.52
N ALA A 162 10.78 -1.63 -8.23
CA ALA A 162 10.87 -1.61 -9.69
C ALA A 162 11.76 -2.72 -10.22
N ASP A 163 12.94 -2.94 -9.63
CA ASP A 163 13.86 -4.02 -10.03
C ASP A 163 13.24 -5.41 -9.86
N LEU A 164 12.54 -5.64 -8.75
CA LEU A 164 11.81 -6.89 -8.52
C LEU A 164 10.67 -7.07 -9.52
N ARG A 165 9.92 -6.00 -9.83
CA ARG A 165 8.87 -6.00 -10.85
C ARG A 165 9.45 -6.29 -12.22
N ASP A 166 10.49 -5.60 -12.65
CA ASP A 166 11.09 -5.74 -13.98
C ASP A 166 11.68 -7.13 -14.20
N THR A 167 12.22 -7.74 -13.15
CA THR A 167 12.78 -9.09 -13.21
C THR A 167 11.70 -10.17 -13.36
N TYR A 168 10.56 -10.06 -12.67
CA TYR A 168 9.61 -11.17 -12.52
C TYR A 168 8.20 -10.90 -13.09
N ALA A 169 7.86 -9.65 -13.35
CA ALA A 169 6.55 -9.17 -13.79
C ALA A 169 6.69 -7.93 -14.69
N SER A 170 7.62 -7.97 -15.65
CA SER A 170 7.96 -6.85 -16.53
C SER A 170 6.72 -6.17 -17.14
N ASN A 171 6.75 -4.84 -17.24
CA ASN A 171 5.66 -3.98 -17.71
C ASN A 171 4.38 -3.96 -16.84
N THR A 172 4.36 -4.64 -15.69
CA THR A 172 3.23 -4.54 -14.75
C THR A 172 3.28 -3.20 -14.00
N PRO A 173 2.26 -2.32 -14.07
CA PRO A 173 2.20 -1.06 -13.30
C PRO A 173 2.50 -1.25 -11.81
N ILE A 174 3.06 -0.23 -11.15
CA ILE A 174 3.30 -0.28 -9.70
C ILE A 174 2.41 0.74 -9.00
N TRP A 175 1.63 0.29 -8.02
CA TRP A 175 0.71 1.14 -7.25
C TRP A 175 1.09 1.15 -5.77
N LEU A 176 0.96 2.32 -5.15
CA LEU A 176 0.88 2.47 -3.71
C LEU A 176 -0.60 2.42 -3.32
N THR A 177 -1.09 1.28 -2.85
CA THR A 177 -2.51 1.03 -2.53
C THR A 177 -2.88 1.41 -1.10
N GLU A 178 -1.89 1.59 -0.22
CA GLU A 178 -2.06 2.14 1.11
C GLU A 178 -0.81 2.95 1.47
N THR A 179 -0.97 4.26 1.68
CA THR A 179 0.18 5.09 2.05
C THR A 179 -0.19 6.36 2.80
N SER A 180 0.66 6.78 3.73
CA SER A 180 0.48 8.03 4.47
C SER A 180 1.79 8.58 5.06
N SER A 181 1.71 9.58 5.93
CA SER A 181 2.86 10.12 6.66
C SER A 181 3.41 9.09 7.66
N ALA A 182 2.59 8.69 8.64
CA ALA A 182 3.01 7.84 9.74
C ALA A 182 2.10 6.62 9.94
N TRP A 183 2.68 5.45 10.23
CA TRP A 183 1.89 4.26 10.57
C TRP A 183 1.33 4.35 11.99
N GLY A 184 0.46 3.39 12.38
CA GLY A 184 -0.14 3.37 13.72
C GLY A 184 -1.31 4.35 13.91
N GLY A 185 -1.95 4.78 12.82
CA GLY A 185 -3.07 5.73 12.84
C GLY A 185 -2.70 7.17 12.51
N GLY A 186 -1.43 7.45 12.26
CA GLY A 186 -0.88 8.79 12.10
C GLY A 186 -0.19 9.29 13.37
N ALA A 187 0.59 10.35 13.24
CA ALA A 187 1.18 11.07 14.36
C ALA A 187 0.20 12.15 14.82
N ASP A 188 -0.26 12.06 16.07
CA ASP A 188 -1.25 13.00 16.59
C ASP A 188 -0.72 14.43 16.65
N GLY A 189 -1.53 15.40 16.23
CA GLY A 189 -1.12 16.80 16.09
C GLY A 189 -0.11 17.10 14.96
N LEU A 190 0.34 16.09 14.20
CA LEU A 190 1.27 16.26 13.08
C LEU A 190 0.65 15.80 11.75
N SER A 191 0.16 14.57 11.68
CA SER A 191 -0.37 13.96 10.45
C SER A 191 -1.63 14.63 9.90
N ASN A 192 -2.36 15.39 10.73
CA ASN A 192 -3.58 16.12 10.38
C ASN A 192 -3.35 17.64 10.22
N THR A 193 -2.09 18.10 10.23
CA THR A 193 -1.78 19.53 10.14
C THR A 193 -1.08 19.87 8.83
N TYR A 194 -0.71 21.15 8.67
CA TYR A 194 -0.01 21.63 7.48
C TYR A 194 1.35 20.96 7.27
N VAL A 195 2.06 20.60 8.34
CA VAL A 195 3.40 19.99 8.24
C VAL A 195 3.35 18.61 7.56
N ALA A 196 2.24 17.88 7.65
CA ALA A 196 2.04 16.64 6.89
C ALA A 196 1.99 16.84 5.37
N GLY A 197 1.78 18.09 4.91
CA GLY A 197 1.80 18.46 3.51
C GLY A 197 3.17 18.25 2.85
N PHE A 198 4.28 18.41 3.60
CA PHE A 198 5.63 18.18 3.07
C PHE A 198 5.80 16.72 2.63
N LEU A 199 5.59 15.78 3.56
CA LEU A 199 5.66 14.34 3.27
C LEU A 199 4.65 13.89 2.21
N TRP A 200 3.46 14.50 2.15
CA TRP A 200 2.44 14.12 1.17
C TRP A 200 2.76 14.62 -0.24
N LEU A 201 3.16 15.89 -0.38
CA LEU A 201 3.46 16.47 -1.68
C LEU A 201 4.75 15.87 -2.28
N ASP A 202 5.77 15.67 -1.45
CA ASP A 202 6.99 14.99 -1.85
C ASP A 202 6.70 13.57 -2.34
N LYS A 203 5.90 12.79 -1.60
CA LYS A 203 5.47 11.45 -2.02
C LYS A 203 4.84 11.44 -3.40
N LEU A 204 3.92 12.37 -3.67
CA LEU A 204 3.27 12.46 -4.98
C LEU A 204 4.28 12.82 -6.08
N GLY A 205 5.22 13.73 -5.79
CA GLY A 205 6.32 14.09 -6.70
C GLY A 205 7.23 12.89 -7.00
N MET A 206 7.71 12.20 -5.96
CA MET A 206 8.57 11.02 -6.07
C MET A 206 7.87 9.86 -6.76
N ALA A 207 6.60 9.61 -6.44
CA ALA A 207 5.79 8.60 -7.11
C ALA A 207 5.65 8.89 -8.62
N ALA A 208 5.28 10.12 -8.97
CA ALA A 208 5.13 10.53 -10.37
C ALA A 208 6.46 10.47 -11.14
N ALA A 209 7.56 10.92 -10.52
CA ALA A 209 8.89 10.91 -11.14
C ALA A 209 9.44 9.49 -11.37
N ASN A 210 8.99 8.50 -10.59
CA ASN A 210 9.50 7.14 -10.62
C ASN A 210 8.46 6.11 -11.10
N ALA A 211 7.51 6.54 -11.94
CA ALA A 211 6.53 5.67 -12.60
C ALA A 211 5.68 4.81 -11.64
N ILE A 212 5.27 5.38 -10.50
CA ILE A 212 4.18 4.84 -9.70
C ILE A 212 2.86 5.37 -10.27
N ASP A 213 2.05 4.49 -10.85
CA ASP A 213 0.86 4.87 -11.61
C ASP A 213 -0.34 5.27 -10.73
N MET A 214 -0.36 4.86 -9.46
CA MET A 214 -1.46 5.14 -8.53
C MET A 214 -0.95 5.28 -7.10
N VAL A 215 -1.47 6.27 -6.38
CA VAL A 215 -1.18 6.53 -4.96
C VAL A 215 -2.50 6.68 -4.18
N ALA A 216 -2.84 5.70 -3.36
CA ALA A 216 -4.02 5.67 -2.52
C ALA A 216 -3.68 6.10 -1.09
N ARG A 217 -4.19 7.28 -0.71
CA ARG A 217 -3.99 7.88 0.60
C ARG A 217 -4.74 7.12 1.69
N GLN A 218 -4.01 6.63 2.69
CA GLN A 218 -4.58 6.22 3.97
C GLN A 218 -4.75 7.47 4.88
N LYS A 219 -5.96 7.89 5.23
CA LYS A 219 -7.26 7.44 4.69
C LYS A 219 -8.21 8.60 4.48
N LEU A 220 -9.37 8.35 3.89
CA LEU A 220 -10.37 9.41 3.66
C LEU A 220 -10.89 9.98 4.99
N ILE A 221 -11.41 9.13 5.88
CA ILE A 221 -12.02 9.50 7.17
C ILE A 221 -11.41 8.66 8.30
N TYR A 222 -11.21 9.27 9.48
CA TYR A 222 -10.76 8.67 10.76
C TYR A 222 -9.23 8.51 10.92
N GLY A 223 -8.74 8.59 12.17
CA GLY A 223 -7.31 8.59 12.48
C GLY A 223 -6.61 9.93 12.20
N SER A 224 -5.44 10.16 12.79
CA SER A 224 -4.69 11.41 12.67
C SER A 224 -4.15 11.66 11.26
N TYR A 225 -4.12 10.67 10.38
CA TYR A 225 -3.71 10.84 8.98
C TYR A 225 -4.85 11.06 7.98
N ALA A 226 -6.09 11.20 8.47
CA ALA A 226 -7.27 11.36 7.63
C ALA A 226 -7.20 12.60 6.73
N LEU A 227 -7.90 12.56 5.60
CA LEU A 227 -8.10 13.74 4.75
C LEU A 227 -9.21 14.66 5.25
N VAL A 228 -10.22 14.10 5.90
CA VAL A 228 -11.30 14.84 6.55
C VAL A 228 -11.52 14.37 7.99
N ASP A 229 -12.02 15.26 8.83
CA ASP A 229 -12.38 14.97 10.22
C ASP A 229 -13.75 14.25 10.31
N PRO A 230 -14.18 13.80 11.51
CA PRO A 230 -15.48 13.15 11.70
C PRO A 230 -16.70 14.00 11.35
N ASP A 231 -16.56 15.33 11.31
CA ASP A 231 -17.59 16.28 10.93
C ASP A 231 -17.51 16.65 9.43
N PHE A 232 -16.69 15.92 8.66
CA PHE A 232 -16.43 16.08 7.23
C PHE A 232 -15.71 17.40 6.85
N ASN A 233 -15.03 18.06 7.79
CA ASN A 233 -14.20 19.20 7.46
C ASN A 233 -12.85 18.74 6.90
N PRO A 234 -12.31 19.40 5.84
CA PRO A 234 -11.04 19.04 5.26
C PRO A 234 -9.85 19.45 6.14
N TYR A 235 -8.97 18.49 6.44
CA TYR A 235 -7.64 18.79 6.98
C TYR A 235 -6.75 19.49 5.94
N PRO A 236 -5.67 20.19 6.34
CA PRO A 236 -4.82 20.94 5.39
C PRO A 236 -4.33 20.10 4.21
N VAL A 237 -4.01 18.82 4.42
CA VAL A 237 -3.50 17.93 3.37
C VAL A 237 -4.54 17.58 2.29
N SER A 238 -5.84 17.75 2.56
CA SER A 238 -6.89 17.56 1.54
C SER A 238 -7.22 18.82 0.76
N LYS A 239 -6.64 19.98 1.14
CA LYS A 239 -6.81 21.23 0.41
C LYS A 239 -5.89 21.24 -0.81
N ALA A 240 -6.40 20.80 -1.95
CA ALA A 240 -5.87 21.27 -3.22
C ALA A 240 -6.25 22.75 -3.32
N GLU A 241 -5.29 23.66 -3.18
CA GLU A 241 -5.54 25.06 -3.52
C GLU A 241 -5.96 25.09 -4.99
N HIS A 242 -7.27 25.22 -5.25
CA HIS A 242 -7.69 25.92 -6.44
C HIS A 242 -7.06 27.29 -6.29
N SER A 243 -6.02 27.58 -7.09
CA SER A 243 -5.48 28.92 -7.16
C SER A 243 -6.65 29.84 -7.50
N LYS A 244 -7.22 30.50 -6.50
CA LYS A 244 -7.81 31.79 -6.74
C LYS A 244 -6.62 32.59 -7.20
N THR A 245 -6.56 32.85 -8.51
CA THR A 245 -5.66 33.83 -9.09
C THR A 245 -5.83 35.10 -8.26
N TYR A 246 -4.88 35.35 -7.36
CA TYR A 246 -4.79 36.64 -6.71
C TYR A 246 -4.40 37.62 -7.81
N SER A 247 -5.41 38.28 -8.38
CA SER A 247 -5.22 39.42 -9.26
C SER A 247 -4.46 40.47 -8.47
N VAL A 248 -3.17 40.63 -8.78
CA VAL A 248 -2.36 41.79 -8.35
C VAL A 248 -2.86 43.01 -9.12
N LYS A 249 -4.02 43.52 -8.73
CA LYS A 249 -4.51 44.85 -9.11
C LYS A 249 -5.33 45.35 -7.94
N GLU A 250 -4.67 46.06 -7.02
CA GLU A 250 -5.18 47.16 -6.18
C GLU A 250 -4.24 47.42 -4.99
N ARG A 251 -2.97 47.72 -5.30
CA ARG A 251 -2.10 48.53 -4.44
C ARG A 251 -1.18 49.39 -5.30
N LEU A 252 -1.77 50.40 -5.93
CA LEU A 252 -1.16 51.70 -6.22
C LEU A 252 -2.27 52.74 -6.08
#